data_AF-A0A7J3MTC8-F1
#
_entry.id   AF-A0A7J3MTC8-F1
#
_cell.length_a   1.000
_cell.length_b   1.000
_cell.length_c   1.000
_cell.angle_alpha   90.00
_cell.angle_beta   90.00
_cell.angle_gamma   90.00
#
_symmetry.space_group_name_H-M   'P 1'
#
loop_
_entity.id
_entity.type
_entity.pdbx_description
1 polymer ?
#
loop_
_entity_poly.entity_id
_entity_poly.type
_entity_poly.pdbx_seq_one_letter_code
_entity_poly.pdbx_strand_id
1 'polypeptide(L)'
;MQPTSSMASKYRFLFKVPGSGYAYFFLILTGMLMGLLQGVAAHINYLYPVLYNVLVNGLLPISVNVFSKRFILKSFRVTSFRRLNHLSLLENYFFLAGASVGALISYLENSAQTYTIMIYSALSLNIFIRTTILTTFTQGSLLRGYLSGFIEPIFRGLGLAILYPDFFNSTAIALSACLGSVFSAFSLFILLRPIKEDVSPLRLAGGFVNALLCGDESFLENMLERLSSEYSGTSEAFLFRRIDGKKIAVIIPPYHFGPFRSVGSSMLNAYIENKLQKYGIEGIVLKGCTGHHANLVSNEQSKKICEEIVKNVTNSYSVFSDTICYYPQSKYGRVSILGLVLDGKTILIPTLHPEPMEDLPEIIS
;
A
#
# COMPACT_ATOMS: atom_id res chain seq x y z
N MET A 1 -11.44 17.46 13.75
CA MET A 1 -11.10 16.53 12.65
C MET A 1 -12.39 16.02 12.04
N GLN A 2 -12.56 16.08 10.71
CA GLN A 2 -13.79 15.64 10.05
C GLN A 2 -13.94 14.10 10.09
N PRO A 3 -15.15 13.55 10.29
CA PRO A 3 -15.38 12.10 10.45
C PRO A 3 -14.81 11.23 9.31
N THR A 4 -14.82 11.72 8.08
CA THR A 4 -14.29 11.03 6.90
C THR A 4 -12.77 11.03 6.83
N SER A 5 -12.10 12.14 7.20
CA SER A 5 -10.65 12.14 7.43
C SER A 5 -10.24 11.18 8.55
N SER A 6 -11.10 11.01 9.57
CA SER A 6 -10.91 10.00 10.62
C SER A 6 -11.00 8.58 10.05
N MET A 7 -11.98 8.26 9.20
CA MET A 7 -12.07 6.95 8.54
C MET A 7 -10.90 6.66 7.59
N ALA A 8 -10.53 7.62 6.73
CA ALA A 8 -9.34 7.49 5.88
C ALA A 8 -8.07 7.28 6.72
N SER A 9 -7.96 7.93 7.88
CA SER A 9 -6.84 7.72 8.80
C SER A 9 -6.80 6.31 9.41
N LYS A 10 -7.94 5.60 9.46
CA LYS A 10 -8.03 4.23 10.02
C LYS A 10 -7.44 3.17 9.08
N TYR A 11 -7.21 3.45 7.80
CA TYR A 11 -6.53 2.53 6.87
C TYR A 11 -5.14 2.12 7.38
N ARG A 12 -4.48 2.97 8.17
CA ARG A 12 -3.19 2.65 8.81
C ARG A 12 -3.25 1.48 9.82
N PHE A 13 -4.45 1.14 10.31
CA PHE A 13 -4.66 0.07 11.28
C PHE A 13 -4.98 -1.27 10.63
N LEU A 14 -5.56 -1.30 9.43
CA LEU A 14 -5.84 -2.52 8.68
C LEU A 14 -4.56 -3.31 8.34
N PHE A 15 -3.43 -2.61 8.20
CA PHE A 15 -2.14 -3.20 7.84
C PHE A 15 -1.02 -2.80 8.79
N LYS A 16 -1.35 -2.64 10.08
CA LYS A 16 -0.33 -2.44 11.11
C LYS A 16 0.39 -3.77 11.28
N VAL A 17 1.64 -3.85 10.80
CA VAL A 17 2.50 -5.00 11.07
C VAL A 17 2.51 -5.24 12.59
N PRO A 18 2.07 -6.40 13.08
CA PRO A 18 1.98 -6.67 14.52
C PRO A 18 3.37 -6.61 15.16
N GLY A 19 3.45 -6.05 16.37
CA GLY A 19 4.64 -6.12 17.23
C GLY A 19 5.79 -5.17 16.88
N SER A 20 5.62 -3.85 17.05
CA SER A 20 6.72 -2.89 16.86
C SER A 20 7.82 -2.93 17.93
N GLY A 21 7.54 -3.50 19.11
CA GLY A 21 8.54 -3.68 20.17
C GLY A 21 9.32 -4.99 20.06
N TYR A 22 8.71 -6.03 19.51
CA TYR A 22 9.30 -7.37 19.54
C TYR A 22 10.25 -7.67 18.37
N ALA A 23 10.28 -6.85 17.32
CA ALA A 23 11.17 -7.10 16.17
C ALA A 23 12.65 -7.22 16.60
N TYR A 24 13.10 -6.36 17.52
CA TYR A 24 14.48 -6.40 18.05
C TYR A 24 14.74 -7.68 18.85
N PHE A 25 13.79 -8.04 19.71
CA PHE A 25 13.84 -9.28 20.48
C PHE A 25 13.92 -10.50 19.55
N PHE A 26 13.07 -10.56 18.52
CA PHE A 26 13.06 -11.66 17.56
C PHE A 26 14.29 -11.69 16.67
N LEU A 27 14.89 -10.55 16.30
CA LEU A 27 16.18 -10.50 15.60
C LEU A 27 17.29 -11.15 16.44
N ILE A 28 17.36 -10.81 17.73
CA ILE A 28 18.33 -11.41 18.65
C ILE A 28 18.05 -12.90 18.85
N LEU A 29 16.79 -13.27 19.09
CA LEU A 29 16.38 -14.66 19.31
C LEU A 29 16.68 -15.54 18.09
N THR A 30 16.35 -15.08 16.89
CA THR A 30 16.65 -15.82 15.66
C THR A 30 18.15 -15.95 15.42
N GLY A 31 18.94 -14.91 15.75
CA GLY A 31 20.40 -15.02 15.80
C GLY A 31 20.91 -16.08 16.78
N MET A 32 20.36 -16.13 18.00
CA MET A 32 20.71 -17.17 18.98
C MET A 32 20.41 -18.57 18.46
N LEU A 33 19.21 -18.78 17.89
CA LEU A 33 18.79 -20.07 17.34
C LEU A 33 19.68 -20.52 16.17
N MET A 34 20.05 -19.60 15.27
CA MET A 34 21.01 -19.91 14.20
C MET A 34 22.36 -20.34 14.75
N GLY A 35 22.85 -19.71 15.81
CA GLY A 35 24.09 -20.10 16.46
C GLY A 35 24.03 -21.49 17.10
N LEU A 36 22.91 -21.85 17.73
CA LEU A 36 22.70 -23.21 18.25
C LEU A 36 22.75 -24.24 17.12
N LEU A 37 22.07 -23.97 16.01
CA LEU A 37 22.05 -24.84 14.83
C LEU A 37 23.45 -24.98 14.20
N GLN A 38 24.23 -23.90 14.14
CA GLN A 38 25.61 -23.95 13.70
C GLN A 38 26.48 -24.81 14.62
N GLY A 39 26.30 -24.69 15.94
CA GLY A 39 27.02 -25.53 16.91
C GLY A 39 26.74 -27.01 16.73
N VAL A 40 25.48 -27.38 16.45
CA VAL A 40 25.09 -28.75 16.10
C VAL A 40 25.78 -29.20 14.80
N ALA A 41 25.73 -28.38 13.75
CA ALA A 41 26.28 -28.72 12.44
C ALA A 41 27.81 -28.87 12.43
N ALA A 42 28.51 -28.09 13.25
CA ALA A 42 29.96 -28.08 13.32
C ALA A 42 30.53 -28.97 14.45
N HIS A 43 29.68 -29.59 15.28
CA HIS A 43 30.09 -30.35 16.46
C HIS A 43 31.03 -29.57 17.41
N ILE A 44 30.80 -28.27 17.55
CA ILE A 44 31.60 -27.36 18.39
C ILE A 44 30.80 -26.86 19.60
N ASN A 45 31.50 -26.28 20.58
CA ASN A 45 30.87 -25.64 21.73
C ASN A 45 29.92 -24.51 21.29
N TYR A 46 28.67 -24.56 21.76
CA TYR A 46 27.59 -23.66 21.37
C TYR A 46 27.79 -22.19 21.73
N LEU A 47 28.61 -21.87 22.75
CA LEU A 47 28.73 -20.49 23.24
C LEU A 47 29.24 -19.53 22.16
N TYR A 48 30.30 -19.92 21.44
CA TYR A 48 30.93 -19.07 20.43
C TYR A 48 30.02 -18.86 19.20
N PRO A 49 29.40 -19.90 18.59
CA PRO A 49 28.41 -19.75 17.52
C PRO A 49 27.19 -18.91 17.90
N VAL A 50 26.68 -19.05 19.13
CA VAL A 50 25.52 -18.28 19.61
C VAL A 50 25.84 -16.80 19.73
N LEU A 51 26.88 -16.44 20.47
CA LEU A 51 27.29 -15.04 20.63
C LEU A 51 27.53 -14.38 19.27
N TYR A 52 28.16 -15.15 18.38
CA TYR A 52 28.52 -14.69 17.07
C TYR A 52 27.31 -14.42 16.15
N ASN A 53 26.36 -15.36 16.08
CA ASN A 53 25.16 -15.15 15.28
C ASN A 53 24.25 -14.06 15.87
N VAL A 54 24.29 -13.83 17.19
CA VAL A 54 23.64 -12.66 17.79
C VAL A 54 24.27 -11.35 17.28
N LEU A 55 25.60 -11.28 17.17
CA LEU A 55 26.27 -10.10 16.63
C LEU A 55 25.92 -9.88 15.14
N VAL A 56 26.07 -10.92 14.30
CA VAL A 56 25.95 -10.78 12.84
C VAL A 56 24.51 -10.82 12.32
N ASN A 57 23.65 -11.66 12.89
CA ASN A 57 22.26 -11.81 12.45
C ASN A 57 21.27 -11.09 13.38
N GLY A 58 21.69 -10.63 14.56
CA GLY A 58 20.87 -9.84 15.48
C GLY A 58 21.20 -8.34 15.45
N LEU A 59 22.42 -7.96 15.85
CA LEU A 59 22.79 -6.54 16.08
C LEU A 59 23.25 -5.81 14.81
N LEU A 60 24.08 -6.45 13.97
CA LEU A 60 24.58 -5.86 12.73
C LEU A 60 23.47 -5.36 11.78
N PRO A 61 22.36 -6.10 11.56
CA PRO A 61 21.25 -5.65 10.72
C PRO A 61 20.64 -4.33 11.21
N ILE A 62 20.51 -4.18 12.53
CA ILE A 62 19.97 -2.98 13.16
C ILE A 62 20.89 -1.79 12.84
N SER A 63 22.20 -1.96 13.02
CA SER A 63 23.20 -0.93 12.73
C SER A 63 23.21 -0.52 11.25
N VAL A 64 23.17 -1.51 10.34
CA VAL A 64 23.10 -1.25 8.90
C VAL A 64 21.80 -0.55 8.51
N ASN A 65 20.67 -0.88 9.16
CA ASN A 65 19.39 -0.22 8.91
C ASN A 65 19.38 1.23 9.40
N VAL A 66 20.05 1.54 10.53
CA VAL A 66 20.26 2.93 10.97
C VAL A 66 21.03 3.70 9.89
N PHE A 67 22.15 3.14 9.42
CA PHE A 67 22.97 3.74 8.37
C PHE A 67 22.17 3.95 7.08
N SER A 68 21.54 2.89 6.58
CA SER A 68 20.75 2.90 5.35
C SER A 68 19.62 3.93 5.42
N LYS A 69 18.93 4.04 6.57
CA LYS A 69 17.89 5.04 6.76
C LYS A 69 18.44 6.46 6.77
N ARG A 70 19.54 6.70 7.48
CA ARG A 70 20.13 8.03 7.66
C ARG A 70 20.69 8.60 6.35
N PHE A 71 21.37 7.77 5.57
CA PHE A 71 22.19 8.23 4.44
C PHE A 71 21.60 7.92 3.07
N ILE A 72 20.94 6.78 2.88
CA ILE A 72 20.47 6.32 1.55
C ILE A 72 18.97 6.56 1.39
N LEU A 73 18.20 6.17 2.39
CA LEU A 73 16.74 6.10 2.34
C LEU A 73 16.04 7.26 3.08
N LYS A 74 16.74 8.38 3.32
CA LYS A 74 16.23 9.52 4.08
C LYS A 74 14.92 10.09 3.52
N SER A 75 14.81 10.19 2.19
CA SER A 75 13.67 10.78 1.49
C SER A 75 12.42 9.90 1.45
N PHE A 76 12.55 8.59 1.68
CA PHE A 76 11.44 7.65 1.49
C PHE A 76 10.73 7.37 2.82
N ARG A 77 9.46 7.77 2.92
CA ARG A 77 8.65 7.53 4.14
C ARG A 77 8.32 6.04 4.32
N VAL A 78 8.16 5.30 3.22
CA VAL A 78 7.84 3.87 3.24
C VAL A 78 8.89 3.08 3.99
N THR A 79 10.18 3.40 3.80
CA THR A 79 11.31 2.73 4.42
C THR A 79 11.63 3.33 5.79
N SER A 80 10.67 3.28 6.73
CA SER A 80 10.93 3.67 8.12
C SER A 80 11.91 2.70 8.79
N PHE A 81 12.68 3.15 9.78
CA PHE A 81 13.61 2.30 10.53
C PHE A 81 12.94 1.02 11.07
N ARG A 82 11.74 1.15 11.63
CA ARG A 82 10.92 0.01 12.08
C ARG A 82 10.68 -1.01 10.97
N ARG A 83 10.31 -0.56 9.77
CA ARG A 83 10.00 -1.46 8.63
C ARG A 83 11.26 -2.12 8.08
N LEU A 84 12.39 -1.42 8.09
CA LEU A 84 13.68 -2.02 7.74
C LEU A 84 14.04 -3.16 8.69
N ASN A 85 13.85 -3.00 10.00
CA ASN A 85 14.11 -4.07 10.96
C ASN A 85 13.13 -5.25 10.84
N HIS A 86 11.87 -5.01 10.44
CA HIS A 86 10.95 -6.11 10.10
C HIS A 86 11.37 -6.84 8.81
N LEU A 87 11.95 -6.12 7.84
CA LEU A 87 12.52 -6.74 6.64
C LEU A 87 13.74 -7.61 7.00
N SER A 88 14.64 -7.12 7.85
CA SER A 88 15.74 -7.90 8.41
C SER A 88 15.28 -9.12 9.21
N LEU A 89 14.13 -9.03 9.89
CA LEU A 89 13.55 -10.16 10.61
C LEU A 89 12.99 -11.22 9.64
N LEU A 90 12.35 -10.79 8.54
CA LEU A 90 11.94 -11.68 7.47
C LEU A 90 13.15 -12.42 6.88
N GLU A 91 14.26 -11.71 6.65
CA GLU A 91 15.53 -12.30 6.20
C GLU A 91 16.08 -13.32 7.20
N ASN A 92 15.96 -13.07 8.50
CA ASN A 92 16.34 -14.03 9.53
C ASN A 92 15.50 -15.30 9.49
N TYR A 93 14.22 -15.24 9.10
CA TYR A 93 13.42 -16.45 8.94
C TYR A 93 13.92 -17.32 7.77
N PHE A 94 14.34 -16.71 6.66
CA PHE A 94 14.97 -17.47 5.57
C PHE A 94 16.31 -18.06 5.97
N PHE A 95 17.14 -17.29 6.69
CA PHE A 95 18.38 -17.81 7.24
C PHE A 95 18.15 -18.94 8.26
N LEU A 96 17.16 -18.82 9.14
CA LEU A 96 16.83 -19.84 10.13
C LEU A 96 16.31 -21.12 9.46
N ALA A 97 15.48 -20.99 8.42
CA ALA A 97 15.03 -22.13 7.62
C ALA A 97 16.23 -22.85 6.96
N GLY A 98 17.12 -22.09 6.31
CA GLY A 98 18.35 -22.62 5.73
C GLY A 98 19.27 -23.27 6.77
N ALA A 99 19.47 -22.63 7.92
CA ALA A 99 20.27 -23.15 9.03
C ALA A 99 19.67 -24.44 9.60
N SER A 100 18.34 -24.54 9.70
CA SER A 100 17.65 -25.71 10.25
C SER A 100 17.80 -26.91 9.33
N VAL A 101 17.53 -26.73 8.03
CA VAL A 101 17.70 -27.77 7.01
C VAL A 101 19.18 -28.16 6.88
N GLY A 102 20.06 -27.17 6.82
CA GLY A 102 21.50 -27.37 6.74
C GLY A 102 22.07 -28.13 7.94
N ALA A 103 21.63 -27.80 9.16
CA ALA A 103 22.11 -28.47 10.36
C ALA A 103 21.63 -29.93 10.44
N LEU A 104 20.37 -30.19 10.07
CA LEU A 104 19.83 -31.54 10.02
C LEU A 104 20.63 -32.42 9.06
N ILE A 105 20.86 -31.95 7.82
CA ILE A 105 21.59 -32.74 6.82
C ILE A 105 23.06 -32.88 7.21
N SER A 106 23.70 -31.82 7.71
CA SER A 106 25.11 -31.86 8.14
C SER A 106 25.33 -32.87 9.26
N TYR A 107 24.37 -32.99 10.19
CA TYR A 107 24.40 -33.99 11.26
C TYR A 107 24.27 -35.42 10.72
N LEU A 108 23.44 -35.64 9.70
CA LEU A 108 23.25 -36.95 9.08
C LEU A 108 24.47 -37.38 8.23
N GLU A 109 25.08 -36.43 7.52
CA GLU A 109 26.22 -36.67 6.62
C GLU A 109 27.58 -36.59 7.34
N ASN A 110 27.61 -36.13 8.60
CA ASN A 110 28.83 -35.74 9.32
C ASN A 110 29.71 -34.76 8.52
N SER A 111 29.07 -33.84 7.78
CA SER A 111 29.75 -32.86 6.94
C SER A 111 29.18 -31.47 7.15
N ALA A 112 30.01 -30.56 7.64
CA ALA A 112 29.69 -29.15 7.81
C ALA A 112 29.43 -28.39 6.49
N GLN A 113 29.82 -28.96 5.34
CA GLN A 113 29.70 -28.30 4.04
C GLN A 113 28.24 -28.06 3.64
N THR A 114 27.34 -28.98 4.02
CA THR A 114 25.92 -28.84 3.64
C THR A 114 25.26 -27.68 4.38
N TYR A 115 25.64 -27.43 5.64
CA TYR A 115 25.20 -26.25 6.39
C TYR A 115 25.62 -24.95 5.69
N THR A 116 26.88 -24.86 5.26
CA THR A 116 27.42 -23.63 4.67
C THR A 116 26.76 -23.35 3.33
N ILE A 117 26.54 -24.39 2.50
CA ILE A 117 25.78 -24.29 1.25
C ILE A 117 24.37 -23.73 1.50
N MET A 118 23.64 -24.25 2.50
CA MET A 118 22.29 -23.76 2.81
C MET A 118 22.28 -22.31 3.30
N ILE A 119 23.29 -21.88 4.07
CA ILE A 119 23.46 -20.48 4.47
C ILE A 119 23.75 -19.57 3.26
N TYR A 120 24.57 -20.03 2.32
CA TYR A 120 24.83 -19.30 1.07
C TYR A 120 23.60 -19.17 0.18
N SER A 121 22.79 -20.24 0.07
CA SER A 121 21.50 -20.19 -0.62
C SER A 121 20.55 -19.19 0.06
N ALA A 122 20.48 -19.18 1.40
CA ALA A 122 19.68 -18.21 2.14
C ALA A 122 20.19 -16.76 1.96
N LEU A 123 21.51 -16.56 1.88
CA LEU A 123 22.11 -15.26 1.60
C LEU A 123 21.70 -14.74 0.20
N SER A 124 21.77 -15.61 -0.82
CA SER A 124 21.32 -15.29 -2.19
C SER A 124 19.85 -14.91 -2.23
N LEU A 125 18.99 -15.69 -1.55
CA LEU A 125 17.56 -15.42 -1.43
C LEU A 125 17.28 -14.08 -0.73
N ASN A 126 18.03 -13.76 0.33
CA ASN A 126 17.88 -12.51 1.06
C ASN A 126 18.29 -11.29 0.22
N ILE A 127 19.39 -11.38 -0.52
CA ILE A 127 19.79 -10.33 -1.49
C ILE A 127 18.68 -10.15 -2.53
N PHE A 128 18.15 -11.26 -3.05
CA PHE A 128 17.10 -11.24 -4.05
C PHE A 128 15.84 -10.48 -3.55
N ILE A 129 15.29 -10.92 -2.42
CA ILE A 129 14.05 -10.40 -1.85
C ILE A 129 14.24 -8.95 -1.39
N ARG A 130 15.30 -8.66 -0.63
CA ARG A 130 15.54 -7.34 -0.06
C ARG A 130 15.71 -6.28 -1.14
N THR A 131 16.51 -6.58 -2.17
CA THR A 131 16.74 -5.68 -3.30
C THR A 131 15.45 -5.40 -4.07
N THR A 132 14.66 -6.43 -4.33
CA THR A 132 13.39 -6.27 -5.06
C THR A 132 12.41 -5.40 -4.26
N ILE A 133 12.25 -5.68 -2.96
CA ILE A 133 11.37 -4.92 -2.07
C ILE A 133 11.82 -3.46 -1.94
N LEU A 134 13.09 -3.21 -1.64
CA LEU A 134 13.57 -1.85 -1.43
C LEU A 134 13.57 -1.03 -2.71
N THR A 135 13.87 -1.63 -3.86
CA THR A 135 13.75 -0.97 -5.17
C THR A 135 12.31 -0.60 -5.51
N THR A 136 11.33 -1.41 -5.08
CA THR A 136 9.90 -1.06 -5.20
C THR A 136 9.56 0.20 -4.41
N PHE A 137 10.15 0.36 -3.22
CA PHE A 137 9.83 1.46 -2.31
C PHE A 137 10.62 2.74 -2.53
N THR A 138 11.63 2.74 -3.39
CA THR A 138 12.42 3.93 -3.71
C THR A 138 11.88 4.75 -4.89
N GLN A 139 10.62 4.50 -5.30
CA GLN A 139 9.80 5.36 -6.17
C GLN A 139 10.53 5.91 -7.40
N GLY A 140 11.27 5.04 -8.10
CA GLY A 140 12.00 5.40 -9.32
C GLY A 140 13.51 5.58 -9.14
N SER A 141 14.02 5.72 -7.92
CA SER A 141 15.47 5.73 -7.67
C SER A 141 16.02 4.31 -7.52
N LEU A 142 16.25 3.66 -8.67
CA LEU A 142 16.76 2.29 -8.76
C LEU A 142 18.08 2.12 -7.99
N LEU A 143 19.02 3.05 -8.16
CA LEU A 143 20.32 3.00 -7.49
C LEU A 143 20.20 2.94 -5.96
N ARG A 144 19.34 3.78 -5.36
CA ARG A 144 19.15 3.81 -3.90
C ARG A 144 18.51 2.51 -3.40
N GLY A 145 17.54 2.00 -4.14
CA GLY A 145 16.87 0.73 -3.86
C GLY A 145 17.86 -0.41 -3.86
N TYR A 146 18.64 -0.52 -4.95
CA TYR A 146 19.65 -1.54 -5.13
C TYR A 146 20.73 -1.46 -4.05
N LEU A 147 21.37 -0.30 -3.85
CA LEU A 147 22.39 -0.14 -2.80
C LEU A 147 21.87 -0.54 -1.41
N SER A 148 20.67 -0.10 -1.04
CA SER A 148 20.10 -0.45 0.26
C SER A 148 19.70 -1.92 0.40
N GLY A 149 19.37 -2.58 -0.72
CA GLY A 149 19.11 -4.02 -0.78
C GLY A 149 20.37 -4.88 -0.66
N PHE A 150 21.51 -4.34 -1.10
CA PHE A 150 22.78 -5.05 -1.10
C PHE A 150 23.56 -4.93 0.21
N ILE A 151 23.59 -3.73 0.81
CA ILE A 151 24.50 -3.45 1.93
C ILE A 151 24.26 -4.45 3.07
N GLU A 152 23.03 -4.64 3.54
CA GLU A 152 22.81 -5.48 4.72
C GLU A 152 23.20 -6.96 4.53
N PRO A 153 22.71 -7.68 3.51
CA PRO A 153 23.10 -9.09 3.33
C PRO A 153 24.60 -9.26 3.09
N ILE A 154 25.25 -8.35 2.37
CA ILE A 154 26.71 -8.41 2.14
C ILE A 154 27.48 -8.24 3.43
N PHE A 155 27.12 -7.26 4.27
CA PHE A 155 27.78 -7.08 5.57
C PHE A 155 27.57 -8.30 6.48
N ARG A 156 26.40 -8.95 6.43
CA ARG A 156 26.15 -10.21 7.14
C ARG A 156 27.06 -11.33 6.61
N GLY A 157 27.12 -11.52 5.29
CA GLY A 157 27.98 -12.54 4.66
C GLY A 157 29.47 -12.33 4.96
N LEU A 158 29.96 -11.09 4.85
CA LEU A 158 31.33 -10.72 5.22
C LEU A 158 31.59 -10.94 6.71
N GLY A 159 30.60 -10.61 7.56
CA GLY A 159 30.62 -10.96 8.97
C GLY A 159 30.95 -12.44 9.14
N LEU A 160 30.15 -13.32 8.51
CA LEU A 160 30.28 -14.80 8.53
C LEU A 160 31.68 -15.27 8.14
N ALA A 161 32.25 -14.74 7.06
CA ALA A 161 33.60 -15.11 6.61
C ALA A 161 34.72 -14.63 7.54
N ILE A 162 34.65 -13.41 8.08
CA ILE A 162 35.75 -12.87 8.90
C ILE A 162 35.91 -13.68 10.19
N LEU A 163 34.80 -14.14 10.77
CA LEU A 163 34.78 -14.71 12.12
C LEU A 163 34.76 -16.25 12.14
N TYR A 164 34.50 -16.87 10.98
CA TYR A 164 34.61 -18.32 10.73
C TYR A 164 35.23 -18.61 9.36
N PRO A 165 36.51 -18.25 9.14
CA PRO A 165 37.17 -18.39 7.84
C PRO A 165 37.28 -19.84 7.36
N ASP A 166 37.40 -20.80 8.29
CA ASP A 166 37.45 -22.24 7.96
C ASP A 166 36.08 -22.78 7.51
N PHE A 167 35.00 -22.11 7.88
CA PHE A 167 33.62 -22.52 7.61
C PHE A 167 33.03 -21.77 6.42
N PHE A 168 33.44 -20.51 6.22
CA PHE A 168 32.87 -19.65 5.19
C PHE A 168 33.92 -19.10 4.23
N ASN A 169 33.79 -19.49 2.96
CA ASN A 169 34.60 -19.04 1.83
C ASN A 169 34.08 -17.70 1.24
N SER A 170 34.99 -16.75 1.02
CA SER A 170 34.71 -15.46 0.38
C SER A 170 34.24 -15.59 -1.07
N THR A 171 34.71 -16.60 -1.81
CA THR A 171 34.26 -16.85 -3.20
C THR A 171 32.80 -17.29 -3.24
N ALA A 172 32.37 -18.11 -2.27
CA ALA A 172 30.99 -18.55 -2.16
C ALA A 172 30.04 -17.41 -1.75
N ILE A 173 30.50 -16.47 -0.93
CA ILE A 173 29.76 -15.23 -0.64
C ILE A 173 29.60 -14.39 -1.90
N ALA A 174 30.67 -14.19 -2.67
CA ALA A 174 30.62 -13.46 -3.93
C ALA A 174 29.69 -14.13 -4.94
N LEU A 175 29.70 -15.46 -5.03
CA LEU A 175 28.78 -16.22 -5.88
C LEU A 175 27.32 -16.06 -5.42
N SER A 176 27.06 -16.15 -4.11
CA SER A 176 25.73 -15.93 -3.53
C SER A 176 25.21 -14.53 -3.82
N ALA A 177 26.10 -13.54 -3.71
CA ALA A 177 25.79 -12.16 -4.05
C ALA A 177 25.48 -11.98 -5.54
N CYS A 178 26.28 -12.61 -6.41
CA CYS A 178 26.06 -12.60 -7.85
C CYS A 178 24.71 -13.23 -8.21
N LEU A 179 24.41 -14.42 -7.68
CA LEU A 179 23.13 -15.11 -7.93
C LEU A 179 21.95 -14.28 -7.45
N GLY A 180 21.99 -13.77 -6.22
CA GLY A 180 20.93 -12.90 -5.69
C GLY A 180 20.74 -11.64 -6.54
N SER A 181 21.84 -11.04 -7.01
CA SER A 181 21.82 -9.89 -7.94
C SER A 181 21.14 -10.22 -9.26
N VAL A 182 21.49 -11.36 -9.86
CA VAL A 182 20.94 -11.78 -11.16
C VAL A 182 19.44 -12.02 -11.03
N PHE A 183 18.99 -12.71 -9.98
CA PHE A 183 17.55 -12.90 -9.75
C PHE A 183 16.82 -11.57 -9.48
N SER A 184 17.42 -10.66 -8.72
CA SER A 184 16.85 -9.32 -8.51
C SER A 184 16.76 -8.55 -9.81
N ALA A 185 17.85 -8.49 -10.58
CA ALA A 185 17.89 -7.77 -11.85
C ALA A 185 16.88 -8.34 -12.85
N PHE A 186 16.77 -9.67 -12.95
CA PHE A 186 15.79 -10.34 -13.80
C PHE A 186 14.35 -10.04 -13.37
N SER A 187 14.05 -10.11 -12.07
CA SER A 187 12.71 -9.81 -11.55
C SER A 187 12.35 -8.34 -11.74
N LEU A 188 13.28 -7.43 -11.47
CA LEU A 188 13.11 -6.00 -11.72
C LEU A 188 12.95 -5.70 -13.21
N PHE A 189 13.68 -6.39 -14.07
CA PHE A 189 13.54 -6.24 -15.52
C PHE A 189 12.13 -6.60 -15.99
N ILE A 190 11.52 -7.66 -15.46
CA ILE A 190 10.13 -8.02 -15.75
C ILE A 190 9.16 -6.99 -15.16
N LEU A 191 9.31 -6.68 -13.87
CA LEU A 191 8.36 -5.85 -13.12
C LEU A 191 8.41 -4.35 -13.48
N LEU A 192 9.51 -3.89 -14.04
CA LEU A 192 9.67 -2.52 -14.54
C LEU A 192 9.25 -2.34 -15.99
N ARG A 193 8.88 -3.42 -16.71
CA ARG A 193 8.33 -3.26 -18.06
C ARG A 193 7.04 -2.43 -17.98
N PRO A 194 6.93 -1.36 -18.80
CA PRO A 194 5.72 -0.55 -18.79
C PRO A 194 4.54 -1.37 -19.33
N ILE A 195 3.39 -1.23 -18.68
CA ILE A 195 2.10 -1.72 -19.20
C ILE A 195 1.61 -0.75 -20.29
N LYS A 196 1.62 0.56 -19.97
CA LYS A 196 1.15 1.66 -20.84
C LYS A 196 1.70 3.00 -20.32
N GLU A 197 1.92 3.99 -21.21
CA GLU A 197 2.38 5.36 -20.87
C GLU A 197 3.57 5.44 -19.88
N ASP A 198 4.58 4.59 -20.02
CA ASP A 198 5.74 4.47 -19.10
C ASP A 198 5.39 4.12 -17.64
N VAL A 199 4.19 3.57 -17.41
CA VAL A 199 3.75 3.10 -16.09
C VAL A 199 3.99 1.60 -15.99
N SER A 200 4.84 1.20 -15.04
CA SER A 200 5.15 -0.21 -14.77
C SER A 200 4.39 -0.76 -13.56
N PRO A 201 4.13 -2.08 -13.51
CA PRO A 201 3.47 -2.73 -12.37
C PRO A 201 4.18 -2.42 -11.04
N LEU A 202 5.52 -2.43 -11.05
CA LEU A 202 6.30 -2.16 -9.83
C LEU A 202 6.10 -0.74 -9.31
N ARG A 203 6.04 0.26 -10.21
CA ARG A 203 5.79 1.65 -9.83
C ARG A 203 4.38 1.82 -9.26
N LEU A 204 3.36 1.21 -9.89
CA LEU A 204 1.99 1.20 -9.35
C LEU A 204 1.93 0.55 -7.97
N ALA A 205 2.54 -0.61 -7.79
CA ALA A 205 2.60 -1.29 -6.50
C ALA A 205 3.32 -0.44 -5.43
N GLY A 206 4.44 0.19 -5.78
CA GLY A 206 5.17 1.10 -4.89
C GLY A 206 4.34 2.33 -4.48
N GLY A 207 3.59 2.91 -5.42
CA GLY A 207 2.66 4.01 -5.15
C GLY A 207 1.51 3.58 -4.24
N PHE A 208 0.90 2.44 -4.53
CA PHE A 208 -0.17 1.87 -3.72
C PHE A 208 0.28 1.62 -2.28
N VAL A 209 1.44 0.97 -2.10
CA VAL A 209 2.00 0.72 -0.77
C VAL A 209 2.33 2.03 -0.05
N ASN A 210 2.82 3.07 -0.74
CA ASN A 210 3.06 4.38 -0.13
C ASN A 210 1.75 5.06 0.30
N ALA A 211 0.72 5.07 -0.55
CA ALA A 211 -0.59 5.60 -0.22
C ALA A 211 -1.20 4.87 0.98
N LEU A 212 -1.09 3.55 1.01
CA LEU A 212 -1.60 2.70 2.08
C LEU A 212 -0.85 2.93 3.40
N LEU A 213 0.47 2.83 3.37
CA LEU A 213 1.31 2.78 4.58
C LEU A 213 1.75 4.15 5.10
N CYS A 214 1.83 5.16 4.22
CA CYS A 214 2.31 6.50 4.57
C CYS A 214 1.23 7.57 4.44
N GLY A 215 0.16 7.31 3.67
CA GLY A 215 -0.85 8.34 3.36
C GLY A 215 -0.34 9.41 2.45
N ASP A 216 0.48 8.99 1.49
CA ASP A 216 0.97 9.83 0.43
C ASP A 216 0.61 9.18 -0.90
N GLU A 217 -0.52 9.64 -1.42
CA GLU A 217 -1.15 9.23 -2.67
C GLU A 217 -0.50 9.85 -3.91
N SER A 218 0.31 10.90 -3.77
CA SER A 218 0.81 11.71 -4.89
C SER A 218 1.49 10.89 -5.99
N PHE A 219 2.38 9.97 -5.61
CA PHE A 219 3.09 9.11 -6.55
C PHE A 219 2.13 8.13 -7.27
N LEU A 220 1.13 7.61 -6.56
CA LEU A 220 0.13 6.73 -7.16
C LEU A 220 -0.77 7.51 -8.12
N GLU A 221 -1.28 8.66 -7.71
CA GLU A 221 -2.15 9.50 -8.54
C GLU A 221 -1.44 9.95 -9.82
N ASN A 222 -0.16 10.32 -9.76
CA ASN A 222 0.61 10.66 -10.97
C ASN A 222 0.70 9.50 -11.97
N MET A 223 0.83 8.27 -11.48
CA MET A 223 0.83 7.08 -12.34
C MET A 223 -0.56 6.79 -12.89
N LEU A 224 -1.61 6.91 -12.07
CA LEU A 224 -3.00 6.71 -12.51
C LEU A 224 -3.44 7.78 -13.51
N GLU A 225 -2.97 9.02 -13.37
CA GLU A 225 -3.27 10.12 -14.29
C GLU A 225 -2.75 9.84 -15.71
N ARG A 226 -1.55 9.27 -15.83
CA ARG A 226 -1.01 8.83 -17.14
C ARG A 226 -1.82 7.69 -17.77
N LEU A 227 -2.47 6.87 -16.95
CA LEU A 227 -3.32 5.77 -17.41
C LEU A 227 -4.77 6.19 -17.63
N SER A 228 -5.15 7.38 -17.18
CA SER A 228 -6.52 7.87 -17.21
C SER A 228 -6.93 8.35 -18.59
N SER A 229 -8.24 8.54 -18.75
CA SER A 229 -8.85 9.18 -19.91
C SER A 229 -9.63 10.41 -19.47
N GLU A 230 -9.83 11.34 -20.38
CA GLU A 230 -10.73 12.47 -20.13
C GLU A 230 -12.18 11.98 -19.96
N TYR A 231 -12.89 12.59 -19.01
CA TYR A 231 -14.29 12.31 -18.73
C TYR A 231 -15.00 13.63 -18.39
N SER A 232 -16.14 13.84 -19.03
CA SER A 232 -17.03 14.97 -18.77
C SER A 232 -18.38 14.45 -18.30
N GLY A 233 -18.88 14.98 -17.19
CA GLY A 233 -20.22 14.66 -16.69
C GLY A 233 -20.88 15.90 -16.11
N THR A 234 -22.20 15.84 -15.95
CA THR A 234 -22.98 16.93 -15.35
C THR A 234 -23.35 16.58 -13.92
N SER A 235 -23.14 17.50 -12.98
CA SER A 235 -23.64 17.36 -11.61
C SER A 235 -25.05 17.92 -11.52
N GLU A 236 -25.95 17.18 -10.89
CA GLU A 236 -27.29 17.67 -10.58
C GLU A 236 -27.36 18.15 -9.13
N ALA A 237 -28.04 19.27 -8.90
CA ALA A 237 -28.25 19.81 -7.57
C ALA A 237 -29.72 20.20 -7.39
N PHE A 238 -30.33 19.72 -6.30
CA PHE A 238 -31.68 20.07 -5.88
C PHE A 238 -31.58 20.88 -4.59
N LEU A 239 -32.10 22.10 -4.62
CA LEU A 239 -32.05 23.04 -3.50
C LEU A 239 -33.40 23.10 -2.81
N PHE A 240 -33.41 22.83 -1.52
CA PHE A 240 -34.60 22.90 -0.68
C PHE A 240 -34.42 23.98 0.36
N ARG A 241 -35.55 24.60 0.73
CA ARG A 241 -35.63 25.52 1.85
C ARG A 241 -36.60 24.95 2.88
N ARG A 242 -36.11 24.72 4.08
CA ARG A 242 -36.95 24.32 5.20
C ARG A 242 -37.82 25.50 5.66
N ILE A 243 -38.90 25.18 6.35
CA ILE A 243 -39.80 26.16 6.97
C ILE A 243 -39.05 27.09 7.94
N ASP A 244 -38.03 26.57 8.65
CA ASP A 244 -37.15 27.35 9.54
C ASP A 244 -36.08 28.17 8.79
N GLY A 245 -36.17 28.28 7.46
CA GLY A 245 -35.27 29.06 6.62
C GLY A 245 -33.93 28.39 6.28
N LYS A 246 -33.62 27.24 6.88
CA LYS A 246 -32.39 26.49 6.58
C LYS A 246 -32.42 25.92 5.17
N LYS A 247 -31.26 25.95 4.50
CA LYS A 247 -31.08 25.45 3.14
C LYS A 247 -30.53 24.03 3.18
N ILE A 248 -31.08 23.15 2.35
CA ILE A 248 -30.56 21.81 2.09
C ILE A 248 -30.21 21.73 0.60
N ALA A 249 -29.07 21.13 0.26
CA ALA A 249 -28.71 20.82 -1.11
C ALA A 249 -28.49 19.31 -1.26
N VAL A 250 -29.28 18.68 -2.11
CA VAL A 250 -29.04 17.30 -2.56
C VAL A 250 -28.22 17.36 -3.84
N ILE A 251 -27.03 16.76 -3.84
CA ILE A 251 -26.09 16.82 -4.96
C ILE A 251 -25.85 15.40 -5.47
N ILE A 252 -25.94 15.24 -6.78
CA ILE A 252 -25.67 14.00 -7.50
C ILE A 252 -24.52 14.30 -8.48
N PRO A 253 -23.26 14.08 -8.09
CA PRO A 253 -22.13 14.26 -8.99
C PRO A 253 -22.02 13.07 -9.96
N PRO A 254 -21.46 13.26 -11.16
CA PRO A 254 -21.29 12.22 -12.17
C PRO A 254 -20.04 11.36 -11.90
N TYR A 255 -19.64 11.22 -10.63
CA TYR A 255 -18.40 10.56 -10.26
C TYR A 255 -18.65 9.44 -9.27
N HIS A 256 -18.01 8.30 -9.52
CA HIS A 256 -18.00 7.20 -8.59
C HIS A 256 -17.04 7.52 -7.42
N PHE A 257 -17.42 7.21 -6.17
CA PHE A 257 -16.58 7.43 -5.00
C PHE A 257 -15.69 6.20 -4.74
N GLY A 258 -14.37 6.37 -4.84
CA GLY A 258 -13.42 5.28 -4.59
C GLY A 258 -13.44 4.80 -3.13
N PRO A 259 -13.12 3.52 -2.86
CA PRO A 259 -13.04 3.00 -1.50
C PRO A 259 -11.65 3.22 -0.88
N PHE A 260 -10.72 3.92 -1.54
CA PHE A 260 -9.31 3.87 -1.17
C PHE A 260 -8.81 5.18 -0.56
N ARG A 261 -8.93 5.27 0.76
CA ARG A 261 -8.37 6.36 1.59
C ARG A 261 -8.78 7.74 1.04
N SER A 262 -7.81 8.55 0.60
CA SER A 262 -8.00 9.85 -0.03
C SER A 262 -7.65 9.83 -1.53
N VAL A 263 -7.34 8.68 -2.12
CA VAL A 263 -6.96 8.60 -3.53
C VAL A 263 -8.17 8.96 -4.39
N GLY A 264 -7.95 9.85 -5.35
CA GLY A 264 -8.96 10.20 -6.33
C GLY A 264 -10.22 10.79 -5.72
N SER A 265 -11.38 10.37 -6.24
CA SER A 265 -12.72 10.79 -5.81
C SER A 265 -13.17 10.22 -4.46
N SER A 266 -12.36 9.43 -3.75
CA SER A 266 -12.76 8.73 -2.52
C SER A 266 -13.33 9.66 -1.44
N MET A 267 -12.89 10.93 -1.40
CA MET A 267 -13.34 11.93 -0.42
C MET A 267 -14.23 13.03 -1.00
N LEU A 268 -14.65 12.92 -2.26
CA LEU A 268 -15.38 13.97 -2.96
C LEU A 268 -16.71 14.31 -2.26
N ASN A 269 -17.48 13.30 -1.85
CA ASN A 269 -18.73 13.49 -1.10
C ASN A 269 -18.50 14.33 0.16
N ALA A 270 -17.51 13.96 0.96
CA ALA A 270 -17.18 14.69 2.18
C ALA A 270 -16.71 16.11 1.89
N TYR A 271 -15.93 16.34 0.84
CA TYR A 271 -15.49 17.69 0.47
C TYR A 271 -16.69 18.59 0.18
N ILE A 272 -17.64 18.11 -0.61
CA ILE A 272 -18.86 18.85 -0.98
C ILE A 272 -19.70 19.18 0.26
N GLU A 273 -20.06 18.17 1.07
CA GLU A 273 -20.89 18.36 2.26
C GLU A 273 -20.26 19.36 3.25
N ASN A 274 -18.98 19.18 3.55
CA ASN A 274 -18.27 20.05 4.49
C ASN A 274 -18.10 21.48 3.95
N LYS A 275 -17.93 21.65 2.64
CA LYS A 275 -17.78 22.98 2.05
C LYS A 275 -19.13 23.70 2.02
N LEU A 276 -20.23 23.02 1.67
CA LEU A 276 -21.59 23.57 1.76
C LEU A 276 -21.96 24.00 3.18
N GLN A 277 -21.58 23.20 4.19
CA GLN A 277 -21.85 23.52 5.58
C GLN A 277 -21.24 24.87 6.00
N LYS A 278 -20.09 25.25 5.44
CA LYS A 278 -19.47 26.57 5.68
C LYS A 278 -20.30 27.74 5.14
N TYR A 279 -21.20 27.49 4.19
CA TYR A 279 -22.17 28.46 3.66
C TYR A 279 -23.54 28.35 4.34
N GLY A 280 -23.65 27.58 5.43
CA GLY A 280 -24.92 27.37 6.13
C GLY A 280 -25.91 26.50 5.36
N ILE A 281 -25.43 25.69 4.40
CA ILE A 281 -26.23 24.76 3.61
C ILE A 281 -25.95 23.35 4.09
N GLU A 282 -26.98 22.60 4.45
CA GLU A 282 -26.88 21.18 4.77
C GLU A 282 -26.78 20.39 3.46
N GLY A 283 -25.61 19.83 3.17
CA GLY A 283 -25.35 19.05 1.96
C GLY A 283 -25.65 17.57 2.14
N ILE A 284 -26.32 16.96 1.17
CA ILE A 284 -26.51 15.51 1.05
C ILE A 284 -25.96 15.10 -0.31
N VAL A 285 -24.88 14.32 -0.34
CA VAL A 285 -24.30 13.84 -1.59
C VAL A 285 -24.72 12.39 -1.85
N LEU A 286 -25.39 12.18 -2.98
CA LEU A 286 -25.83 10.86 -3.41
C LEU A 286 -25.00 10.39 -4.60
N LYS A 287 -24.78 9.09 -4.69
CA LYS A 287 -24.15 8.47 -5.87
C LYS A 287 -25.20 8.33 -6.98
N GLY A 288 -24.91 8.83 -8.17
CA GLY A 288 -25.72 8.63 -9.37
C GLY A 288 -25.51 7.26 -10.03
N CYS A 289 -26.16 7.03 -11.16
CA CYS A 289 -25.93 5.85 -12.00
C CYS A 289 -24.59 5.97 -12.74
N THR A 290 -23.48 5.75 -12.03
CA THR A 290 -22.12 5.90 -12.58
C THR A 290 -21.28 4.69 -12.20
N GLY A 291 -20.57 4.12 -13.17
CA GLY A 291 -19.63 3.02 -12.95
C GLY A 291 -18.21 3.49 -12.60
N HIS A 292 -17.32 2.54 -12.35
CA HIS A 292 -15.92 2.81 -12.00
C HIS A 292 -15.09 3.52 -13.07
N HIS A 293 -15.56 3.59 -14.32
CA HIS A 293 -14.91 4.35 -15.38
C HIS A 293 -14.91 5.86 -15.10
N ALA A 294 -15.85 6.36 -14.29
CA ALA A 294 -15.95 7.75 -13.86
C ALA A 294 -15.21 8.03 -12.53
N ASN A 295 -14.32 7.14 -12.08
CA ASN A 295 -13.47 7.40 -10.92
C ASN A 295 -12.45 8.49 -11.25
N LEU A 296 -12.44 9.58 -10.46
CA LEU A 296 -11.33 10.52 -10.53
C LEU A 296 -10.07 9.85 -9.99
N VAL A 297 -8.95 10.07 -10.68
CA VAL A 297 -7.64 9.53 -10.30
C VAL A 297 -6.88 10.48 -9.37
N SER A 298 -7.30 11.75 -9.26
CA SER A 298 -6.66 12.77 -8.44
C SER A 298 -7.57 13.35 -7.35
N ASN A 299 -7.07 13.39 -6.11
CA ASN A 299 -7.71 14.09 -5.01
C ASN A 299 -7.73 15.60 -5.22
N GLU A 300 -6.71 16.15 -5.89
CA GLU A 300 -6.66 17.58 -6.20
C GLU A 300 -7.76 17.96 -7.19
N GLN A 301 -7.97 17.16 -8.24
CA GLN A 301 -9.11 17.33 -9.16
C GLN A 301 -10.45 17.25 -8.41
N SER A 302 -10.57 16.32 -7.46
CA SER A 302 -11.76 16.20 -6.60
C SER A 302 -12.04 17.48 -5.80
N LYS A 303 -10.99 18.17 -5.30
CA LYS A 303 -11.15 19.46 -4.63
C LYS A 303 -11.60 20.57 -5.58
N LYS A 304 -11.03 20.64 -6.79
CA LYS A 304 -11.44 21.61 -7.83
C LYS A 304 -12.90 21.43 -8.23
N ILE A 305 -13.33 20.18 -8.44
CA ILE A 305 -14.72 19.83 -8.74
C ILE A 305 -15.64 20.22 -7.58
N CYS A 306 -15.24 19.94 -6.34
CA CYS A 306 -15.99 20.37 -5.16
C CYS A 306 -16.17 21.89 -5.11
N GLU A 307 -15.13 22.67 -5.43
CA GLU A 307 -15.20 24.12 -5.45
C GLU A 307 -16.19 24.63 -6.51
N GLU A 308 -16.15 24.04 -7.71
CA GLU A 308 -17.04 24.43 -8.79
C GLU A 308 -18.51 24.07 -8.49
N ILE A 309 -18.77 22.86 -7.97
CA ILE A 309 -20.12 22.45 -7.54
C ILE A 309 -20.66 23.40 -6.47
N VAL A 310 -19.87 23.68 -5.42
CA VAL A 310 -20.30 24.53 -4.31
C VAL A 310 -20.54 25.95 -4.77
N LYS A 311 -19.65 26.51 -5.59
CA LYS A 311 -19.79 27.84 -6.18
C LYS A 311 -21.09 27.96 -6.97
N ASN A 312 -21.41 26.99 -7.82
CA ASN A 312 -22.65 26.99 -8.60
C ASN A 312 -23.88 26.87 -7.70
N VAL A 313 -23.85 26.02 -6.67
CA VAL A 313 -24.93 25.90 -5.68
C VAL A 313 -25.14 27.20 -4.91
N THR A 314 -24.08 27.86 -4.46
CA THR A 314 -24.19 29.09 -3.66
C THR A 314 -24.61 30.31 -4.48
N ASN A 315 -24.24 30.33 -5.76
CA ASN A 315 -24.59 31.42 -6.69
C ASN A 315 -25.94 31.20 -7.38
N SER A 316 -26.58 30.05 -7.17
CA SER A 316 -27.90 29.77 -7.70
C SER A 316 -28.94 30.62 -6.96
N TYR A 317 -29.41 31.68 -7.62
CA TYR A 317 -30.55 32.48 -7.18
C TYR A 317 -31.81 31.86 -7.78
N SER A 318 -32.51 30.99 -7.03
CA SER A 318 -33.74 30.36 -7.50
C SER A 318 -34.99 30.91 -6.81
N VAL A 319 -36.04 31.09 -7.62
CA VAL A 319 -37.42 31.03 -7.15
C VAL A 319 -37.67 29.59 -6.73
N PHE A 320 -38.16 29.37 -5.52
CA PHE A 320 -38.45 28.03 -5.02
C PHE A 320 -39.86 27.66 -5.45
N SER A 321 -39.99 26.46 -6.01
CA SER A 321 -41.30 25.87 -6.29
C SER A 321 -41.76 25.04 -5.09
N ASP A 322 -43.07 25.06 -4.85
CA ASP A 322 -43.73 24.21 -3.87
C ASP A 322 -44.24 22.89 -4.50
N THR A 323 -43.90 22.62 -5.77
CA THR A 323 -44.36 21.44 -6.50
C THR A 323 -43.50 20.22 -6.25
N ILE A 324 -44.05 19.27 -5.50
CA ILE A 324 -43.48 17.94 -5.27
C ILE A 324 -44.57 16.91 -5.60
N CYS A 325 -44.25 15.95 -6.46
CA CYS A 325 -45.11 14.80 -6.72
C CYS A 325 -44.39 13.51 -6.33
N TYR A 326 -45.00 12.72 -5.46
CA TYR A 326 -44.47 11.45 -5.01
C TYR A 326 -45.20 10.30 -5.72
N TYR A 327 -44.43 9.39 -6.31
CA TYR A 327 -44.95 8.17 -6.89
C TYR A 327 -44.69 7.01 -5.92
N PRO A 328 -45.73 6.25 -5.53
CA PRO A 328 -45.55 5.09 -4.66
C PRO A 328 -44.59 4.09 -5.30
N GLN A 329 -43.87 3.36 -4.45
CA GLN A 329 -42.91 2.37 -4.90
C GLN A 329 -43.59 1.34 -5.80
N SER A 330 -43.03 1.14 -6.99
CA SER A 330 -43.46 0.11 -7.95
C SER A 330 -42.44 -1.01 -8.00
N LYS A 331 -42.88 -2.25 -8.16
CA LYS A 331 -42.02 -3.43 -8.24
C LYS A 331 -42.20 -4.12 -9.57
N TYR A 332 -41.10 -4.34 -10.28
CA TYR A 332 -41.06 -5.11 -11.52
C TYR A 332 -39.98 -6.19 -11.41
N GLY A 333 -40.41 -7.45 -11.34
CA GLY A 333 -39.52 -8.58 -11.08
C GLY A 333 -38.77 -8.39 -9.74
N ARG A 334 -37.44 -8.29 -9.84
CA ARG A 334 -36.53 -8.13 -8.67
C ARG A 334 -36.22 -6.67 -8.33
N VAL A 335 -36.62 -5.73 -9.17
CA VAL A 335 -36.34 -4.30 -8.98
C VAL A 335 -37.54 -3.62 -8.33
N SER A 336 -37.29 -2.84 -7.29
CA SER A 336 -38.27 -1.88 -6.75
C SER A 336 -37.79 -0.47 -7.04
N ILE A 337 -38.69 0.41 -7.52
CA ILE A 337 -38.36 1.78 -7.91
C ILE A 337 -39.27 2.73 -7.14
N LEU A 338 -38.66 3.72 -6.50
CA LEU A 338 -39.35 4.87 -5.93
C LEU A 338 -39.19 6.06 -6.86
N GLY A 339 -40.27 6.78 -7.16
CA GLY A 339 -40.26 7.95 -8.05
C GLY A 339 -40.64 9.23 -7.31
N LEU A 340 -39.94 10.32 -7.61
CA LEU A 340 -40.20 11.64 -7.08
C LEU A 340 -40.06 12.66 -8.21
N VAL A 341 -41.01 13.57 -8.38
CA VAL A 341 -40.88 14.72 -9.29
C VAL A 341 -40.70 15.97 -8.47
N LEU A 342 -39.57 16.66 -8.70
CA LEU A 342 -39.20 17.92 -8.07
C LEU A 342 -39.00 18.96 -9.15
N ASP A 343 -39.80 20.03 -9.13
CA ASP A 343 -39.68 21.13 -10.09
C ASP A 343 -39.63 20.65 -11.57
N GLY A 344 -40.51 19.70 -11.90
CA GLY A 344 -40.59 19.10 -13.24
C GLY A 344 -39.50 18.07 -13.57
N LYS A 345 -38.52 17.85 -12.69
CA LYS A 345 -37.50 16.80 -12.85
C LYS A 345 -37.88 15.52 -12.12
N THR A 346 -37.78 14.39 -12.80
CA THR A 346 -38.05 13.07 -12.23
C THR A 346 -36.77 12.46 -11.66
N ILE A 347 -36.80 12.12 -10.38
CA ILE A 347 -35.80 11.35 -9.67
C ILE A 347 -36.33 9.94 -9.47
N LEU A 348 -35.54 8.95 -9.87
CA LEU A 348 -35.84 7.53 -9.66
C LEU A 348 -34.80 6.94 -8.70
N ILE A 349 -35.28 6.23 -7.68
CA ILE A 349 -34.45 5.54 -6.70
C ILE A 349 -34.71 4.04 -6.82
N PRO A 350 -33.93 3.32 -7.65
CA PRO A 350 -34.04 1.88 -7.79
C PRO A 350 -33.36 1.14 -6.64
N THR A 351 -33.87 -0.04 -6.29
CA THR A 351 -33.24 -0.97 -5.36
C THR A 351 -33.53 -2.43 -5.72
N LEU A 352 -32.55 -3.30 -5.52
CA LEU A 352 -32.70 -4.76 -5.58
C LEU A 352 -32.91 -5.39 -4.19
N HIS A 353 -33.02 -4.59 -3.12
CA HIS A 353 -33.11 -5.11 -1.76
C HIS A 353 -34.21 -6.20 -1.63
N PRO A 354 -33.90 -7.35 -0.99
CA PRO A 354 -32.70 -7.66 -0.22
C PRO A 354 -31.51 -8.21 -1.03
N GLU A 355 -31.62 -8.32 -2.35
CA GLU A 355 -30.54 -8.80 -3.22
C GLU A 355 -29.41 -7.76 -3.36
N PRO A 356 -28.15 -8.21 -3.57
CA PRO A 356 -27.04 -7.31 -3.87
C PRO A 356 -27.29 -6.55 -5.16
N MET A 357 -26.77 -5.32 -5.21
CA MET A 357 -26.87 -4.43 -6.35
C MET A 357 -25.49 -3.91 -6.73
N GLU A 358 -25.14 -4.08 -7.99
CA GLU A 358 -23.95 -3.48 -8.60
C GLU A 358 -24.27 -2.08 -9.15
N ASP A 359 -23.24 -1.37 -9.57
CA ASP A 359 -23.36 -0.05 -10.14
C ASP A 359 -24.23 -0.05 -11.40
N LEU A 360 -25.24 0.84 -11.42
CA LEU A 360 -26.04 1.06 -12.61
C LEU A 360 -25.25 1.91 -13.62
N PRO A 361 -25.24 1.52 -14.91
CA PRO A 361 -24.61 2.33 -15.94
C PRO A 361 -25.37 3.63 -16.17
N GLU A 362 -24.68 4.65 -16.68
CA GLU A 362 -25.29 5.94 -17.04
C GLU A 362 -26.32 5.78 -18.17
N ILE A 363 -26.07 4.83 -19.08
CA ILE A 363 -26.90 4.55 -20.24
C ILE A 363 -27.21 3.05 -20.25
N ILE A 364 -28.50 2.72 -20.34
CA ILE A 364 -28.97 1.36 -20.60
C ILE A 364 -29.19 1.26 -22.10
N SER A 365 -28.36 0.47 -22.78
CA SER A 365 -28.44 0.20 -24.23
C SER A 365 -29.52 -0.82 -24.57
#